data_AF-A0A727ZFH8-F1
#
_entry.id   AF-A0A727ZFH8-F1
#
_cell.length_a   1.000
_cell.length_b   1.000
_cell.length_c   1.000
_cell.angle_alpha   90.00
_cell.angle_beta   90.00
_cell.angle_gamma   90.00
#
_symmetry.space_group_name_H-M   'P 1'
#
loop_
_entity.id
_entity.type
_entity.pdbx_description
1 polymer ?
#
loop_
_entity_poly.entity_id
_entity_poly.type
_entity_poly.pdbx_seq_one_letter_code
_entity_poly.pdbx_strand_id
1 'polypeptide(L)'
;LLQDPGLIFHPPLLYMGYVGFSVAFAFAIAALLSGRLDSAFTRFARPWTLAAWVFLTLGIVLGSAWAYYELGWGGWWFWDPVENASFMPWLAGT
;
A
#
# COMPACT_ATOMS: atom_id res chain seq x y z
N LEU A 1 -14.31 -8.55 17.60
CA LEU A 1 -14.85 -7.81 16.44
C LEU A 1 -14.27 -6.40 16.33
N LEU A 2 -14.91 -5.30 16.78
CA LEU A 2 -14.41 -3.92 16.48
C LEU A 2 -13.21 -3.40 17.30
N GLN A 3 -12.76 -4.15 18.30
CA GLN A 3 -11.62 -3.77 19.16
C GLN A 3 -10.42 -4.70 19.00
N ASP A 4 -10.40 -5.53 17.95
CA ASP A 4 -9.24 -6.36 17.69
C ASP A 4 -8.05 -5.48 17.23
N PRO A 5 -6.84 -5.65 17.81
CA PRO A 5 -5.66 -4.89 17.41
C PRO A 5 -5.37 -4.97 15.91
N GLY A 6 -5.61 -6.12 15.28
CA GLY A 6 -5.48 -6.27 13.82
C GLY A 6 -6.40 -5.34 13.06
N LEU A 7 -7.68 -5.22 13.47
CA LEU A 7 -8.65 -4.28 12.91
C LEU A 7 -8.23 -2.81 13.12
N ILE A 8 -7.52 -2.50 14.20
CA ILE A 8 -7.07 -1.14 14.52
C ILE A 8 -5.87 -0.73 13.66
N PHE A 9 -4.92 -1.65 13.43
CA PHE A 9 -3.66 -1.31 12.75
C PHE A 9 -3.71 -1.50 11.22
N HIS A 10 -4.40 -2.52 10.71
CA HIS A 10 -4.36 -2.80 9.27
C HIS A 10 -4.96 -1.66 8.41
N PRO A 11 -6.06 -0.97 8.77
CA PRO A 11 -6.64 0.06 7.90
C PRO A 11 -5.74 1.31 7.80
N PRO A 12 -5.19 1.86 8.90
CA PRO A 12 -4.21 2.94 8.82
C PRO A 12 -2.97 2.58 7.99
N LEU A 13 -2.46 1.34 8.09
CA LEU A 13 -1.30 0.91 7.30
C LEU A 13 -1.63 0.86 5.80
N LEU A 14 -2.75 0.24 5.42
CA LEU A 14 -3.22 0.23 4.03
C LEU A 14 -3.44 1.65 3.51
N TYR A 15 -4.10 2.50 4.29
CA TYR A 15 -4.36 3.89 3.92
C TYR A 15 -3.07 4.69 3.74
N MET A 16 -2.09 4.55 4.64
CA MET A 16 -0.78 5.19 4.50
C MET A 16 -0.06 4.75 3.24
N GLY A 17 -0.15 3.48 2.86
CA GLY A 17 0.44 3.01 1.61
C GLY A 17 -0.28 3.53 0.36
N TYR A 18 -1.63 3.53 0.34
CA TYR A 18 -2.40 4.12 -0.76
C TYR A 18 -2.11 5.60 -0.95
N VAL A 19 -2.20 6.39 0.13
CA VAL A 19 -1.92 7.83 0.08
C VAL A 19 -0.45 8.09 -0.22
N GLY A 20 0.46 7.26 0.29
CA GLY A 20 1.89 7.38 0.02
C GLY A 20 2.23 7.36 -1.47
N PHE A 21 1.55 6.52 -2.26
CA PHE A 21 1.74 6.49 -3.71
C PHE A 21 1.29 7.77 -4.44
N SER A 22 0.43 8.61 -3.83
CA SER A 22 0.09 9.92 -4.39
C SER A 22 1.30 10.84 -4.51
N VAL A 23 2.30 10.70 -3.63
CA VAL A 23 3.55 11.47 -3.69
C VAL A 23 4.39 11.04 -4.88
N ALA A 24 4.52 9.73 -5.11
CA ALA A 24 5.22 9.19 -6.28
C ALA A 24 4.55 9.63 -7.59
N PHE A 25 3.20 9.59 -7.63
CA PHE A 25 2.42 10.11 -8.75
C PHE A 25 2.66 11.61 -8.99
N ALA A 26 2.66 12.43 -7.93
CA ALA A 26 2.94 13.86 -8.05
C ALA A 26 4.32 14.15 -8.65
N PHE A 27 5.36 13.40 -8.23
CA PHE A 27 6.70 13.52 -8.84
C PHE A 27 6.70 13.13 -10.32
N ALA A 28 5.99 12.06 -10.71
CA ALA A 28 5.87 11.65 -12.10
C ALA A 28 5.20 12.74 -12.96
N ILE A 29 4.09 13.31 -12.48
CA ILE A 29 3.41 14.41 -13.17
C ILE A 29 4.30 15.66 -13.26
N ALA A 30 4.99 16.03 -12.18
CA ALA A 30 5.90 17.17 -12.18
C ALA A 30 7.07 16.99 -13.19
N ALA A 31 7.62 15.79 -13.31
CA ALA A 31 8.66 15.48 -14.29
C ALA A 31 8.14 15.59 -15.73
N LEU A 32 6.93 15.11 -15.99
CA LEU A 32 6.28 15.22 -17.31
C LEU A 32 5.98 16.68 -17.68
N LEU A 33 5.42 17.46 -16.76
CA LEU A 33 5.07 18.87 -16.99
C LEU A 33 6.31 19.76 -17.16
N SER A 34 7.40 19.45 -16.46
CA SER A 34 8.66 20.18 -16.60
C SER A 34 9.46 19.77 -17.84
N GLY A 35 9.09 18.67 -18.50
CA GLY A 35 9.85 18.07 -19.61
C GLY A 35 11.22 17.52 -19.17
N ARG A 36 11.44 17.34 -17.86
CA ARG A 36 12.72 16.92 -17.28
C ARG A 36 12.54 15.60 -16.52
N LEU A 37 12.74 14.50 -17.23
CA LEU A 37 12.86 13.16 -16.66
C LEU A 37 14.31 12.92 -16.21
N ASP A 38 14.80 13.76 -15.30
CA ASP A 38 16.15 13.62 -14.76
C ASP A 38 16.17 12.74 -13.50
N SER A 39 17.38 12.31 -13.12
CA SER A 39 17.59 11.44 -11.96
C SER A 39 17.27 12.12 -10.63
N ALA A 40 17.10 13.45 -10.59
CA ALA A 40 16.76 14.18 -9.38
C ALA A 40 15.33 13.84 -8.95
N PHE A 41 14.36 13.86 -9.88
CA PHE A 41 12.98 13.45 -9.60
C PHE A 41 12.91 12.03 -9.06
N THR A 42 13.61 11.08 -9.71
CA THR A 42 13.65 9.68 -9.25
C THR A 42 14.28 9.56 -7.87
N ARG A 43 15.38 10.28 -7.60
CA ARG A 43 16.05 10.27 -6.28
C ARG A 43 15.13 10.76 -5.18
N PHE A 44 14.35 11.81 -5.43
CA PHE A 44 13.41 12.33 -4.45
C PHE A 44 12.17 11.44 -4.31
N ALA A 45 11.63 10.88 -5.39
CA ALA A 45 10.45 10.01 -5.36
C ALA A 45 10.71 8.65 -4.70
N ARG A 46 11.93 8.11 -4.82
CA ARG A 46 12.27 6.76 -4.34
C ARG A 46 11.98 6.50 -2.86
N PRO A 47 12.44 7.31 -1.88
CA PRO A 47 12.14 7.07 -0.47
C PRO A 47 10.64 7.09 -0.17
N TRP A 48 9.86 7.96 -0.83
CA TRP A 48 8.41 8.03 -0.66
C TRP A 48 7.70 6.80 -1.24
N THR A 49 8.13 6.35 -2.42
CA THR A 49 7.61 5.14 -3.07
C THR A 49 7.89 3.91 -2.21
N LEU A 50 9.11 3.80 -1.67
CA LEU A 50 9.48 2.71 -0.76
C LEU A 50 8.69 2.75 0.56
N ALA A 51 8.51 3.93 1.15
CA ALA A 51 7.70 4.07 2.35
C ALA A 51 6.25 3.62 2.11
N ALA A 52 5.64 4.08 1.01
CA ALA A 52 4.29 3.67 0.60
C ALA A 52 4.18 2.15 0.41
N TRP A 53 5.16 1.57 -0.28
CA TRP A 53 5.23 0.13 -0.53
C TRP A 53 5.39 -0.69 0.76
N VAL A 54 6.22 -0.23 1.71
CA VAL A 54 6.39 -0.88 3.02
C VAL A 54 5.08 -0.84 3.82
N PHE A 55 4.39 0.30 3.85
CA PHE A 55 3.10 0.41 4.54
C PHE A 55 2.03 -0.49 3.93
N LEU A 56 1.96 -0.59 2.60
CA LEU A 56 1.07 -1.54 1.93
C LEU A 56 1.44 -2.99 2.25
N THR A 57 2.73 -3.34 2.25
CA THR A 57 3.21 -4.68 2.61
C THR A 57 2.76 -5.05 4.03
N LEU A 58 2.98 -4.15 4.99
CA LEU A 58 2.57 -4.37 6.38
C LEU A 58 1.05 -4.46 6.52
N GLY A 59 0.31 -3.56 5.86
CA GLY A 59 -1.15 -3.53 5.91
C GLY A 59 -1.79 -4.79 5.32
N ILE A 60 -1.25 -5.28 4.20
CA ILE A 60 -1.65 -6.54 3.58
C ILE A 60 -1.37 -7.72 4.52
N VAL A 61 -0.14 -7.86 5.01
CA VAL A 61 0.24 -8.98 5.90
C VAL A 61 -0.60 -9.01 7.18
N LEU A 62 -0.79 -7.86 7.83
CA LEU A 62 -1.64 -7.74 9.03
C LEU A 62 -3.12 -7.98 8.72
N GLY A 63 -3.61 -7.46 7.59
CA GLY A 63 -4.97 -7.69 7.11
C GLY A 63 -5.24 -9.18 6.91
N SER A 64 -4.33 -9.88 6.25
CA SER A 64 -4.45 -11.34 6.02
C SER A 64 -4.42 -12.16 7.29
N ALA A 65 -3.52 -11.81 8.21
CA ALA A 65 -3.47 -12.47 9.51
C ALA A 65 -4.77 -12.30 10.27
N TRP A 66 -5.31 -11.07 10.29
CA TRP A 66 -6.54 -10.76 11.00
C TRP A 66 -7.77 -11.40 10.35
N ALA A 67 -7.94 -11.26 9.03
CA ALA A 67 -9.09 -11.79 8.30
C ALA A 67 -9.16 -13.32 8.39
N TYR A 68 -7.99 -13.98 8.32
CA TYR A 68 -7.90 -15.41 8.53
C TYR A 68 -8.38 -15.82 9.93
N TYR A 69 -7.91 -15.11 10.97
CA TYR A 69 -8.21 -15.41 12.36
C TYR A 69 -9.65 -15.08 12.78
N GLU A 70 -10.17 -13.89 12.43
CA GLU A 70 -11.46 -13.39 12.95
C GLU A 70 -12.64 -13.71 12.02
N LEU A 71 -12.43 -13.62 10.70
CA LEU A 71 -13.50 -13.77 9.71
C LEU A 71 -13.55 -15.18 9.11
N GLY A 72 -12.45 -15.95 9.21
CA GLY A 72 -12.42 -17.38 8.90
C GLY A 72 -12.84 -17.70 7.47
N TRP A 73 -12.33 -16.96 6.47
CA TRP A 73 -12.69 -17.05 5.03
C TRP A 73 -12.42 -18.43 4.39
N GLY A 74 -12.28 -19.51 5.13
CA GLY A 74 -12.01 -20.85 4.59
C GLY A 74 -10.57 -21.07 4.13
N GLY A 75 -9.70 -20.07 4.30
CA GLY A 75 -8.28 -20.13 4.00
C GLY A 75 -7.61 -18.77 4.15
N TRP A 76 -6.27 -18.74 4.12
CA TRP A 76 -5.52 -17.49 4.04
C TRP A 76 -5.82 -16.83 2.70
N TRP A 77 -6.19 -15.55 2.71
CA TRP A 77 -6.39 -14.76 1.49
C TRP A 77 -7.47 -15.32 0.54
N PHE A 78 -8.48 -15.99 1.09
CA PHE A 78 -9.50 -16.61 0.26
C PHE A 78 -10.51 -15.55 -0.21
N TRP A 79 -10.34 -15.00 -1.41
CA TRP A 79 -11.26 -14.02 -2.03
C TRP A 79 -11.48 -12.71 -1.26
N ASP A 80 -10.63 -12.36 -0.29
CA ASP A 80 -10.73 -11.08 0.42
C ASP A 80 -10.59 -9.90 -0.57
N PRO A 81 -11.63 -9.06 -0.75
CA PRO A 81 -11.59 -7.95 -1.69
C PRO A 81 -10.62 -6.85 -1.25
N VAL A 82 -10.37 -6.68 0.05
CA VAL A 82 -9.45 -5.66 0.58
C VAL A 82 -8.01 -6.02 0.21
N GLU A 83 -7.66 -7.29 0.35
CA GLU A 83 -6.33 -7.78 0.01
C GLU A 83 -6.09 -7.77 -1.51
N ASN A 84 -7.08 -8.20 -2.29
CA ASN A 84 -6.99 -8.15 -3.74
C ASN A 84 -6.87 -6.71 -4.27
N ALA A 85 -7.63 -5.77 -3.71
CA ALA A 85 -7.56 -4.37 -4.10
C ALA A 85 -6.22 -3.73 -3.70
N SER A 86 -5.69 -4.05 -2.52
CA SER A 86 -4.40 -3.52 -2.05
C SER A 86 -3.20 -4.15 -2.76
N PHE A 87 -3.34 -5.37 -3.28
CA PHE A 87 -2.28 -6.05 -4.02
C PHE A 87 -1.96 -5.39 -5.37
N MET A 88 -2.95 -4.81 -6.06
CA MET A 88 -2.75 -4.17 -7.37
C MET A 88 -1.73 -3.02 -7.34
N PRO A 89 -1.86 -2.00 -6.46
CA PRO A 89 -0.84 -0.96 -6.35
C PRO A 89 0.47 -1.46 -5.74
N TRP A 90 0.45 -2.51 -4.91
CA TRP A 90 1.67 -3.13 -4.39
C TRP A 90 2.52 -3.72 -5.52
N LEU A 91 1.89 -4.43 -6.47
CA LEU A 91 2.55 -4.95 -7.68
C LEU A 91 3.06 -3.81 -8.57
N ALA A 92 2.26 -2.78 -8.80
CA ALA A 92 2.66 -1.64 -9.61
C ALA A 92 3.86 -0.86 -9.04
N GLY A 93 4.11 -0.97 -7.72
CA GLY A 93 5.24 -0.36 -7.04
C GLY A 93 6.51 -1.22 -6.99
N THR A 94 6.54 -2.38 -7.65
CA THR A 94 7.68 -3.32 -7.70
C THR A 94 8.43 -3.18 -9.02
#